data_AF-A0A1V4QVZ3-F1
#
_entry.id   AF-A0A1V4QVZ3-F1
#
_cell.length_a   1.000
_cell.length_b   1.000
_cell.length_c   1.000
_cell.angle_alpha   90.00
_cell.angle_beta   90.00
_cell.angle_gamma   90.00
#
_symmetry.space_group_name_H-M   'P 1'
#
loop_
_entity.id
_entity.type
_entity.pdbx_description
1 polymer ?
#
loop_
_entity_poly.entity_id
_entity_poly.type
_entity_poly.pdbx_seq_one_letter_code
_entity_poly.pdbx_strand_id
1 'polypeptide(L)'
;MPTLLRKWLNNWLDRHRIWTNLLLHAVGIPATIAAIPVAVMGHWLVAAGLLVGGYALQFIGHAIEGNRSGEEQLIRRLLRRRS
;
A
#
# COMPACT_ATOMS: atom_id res chain seq x y z
N MET A 1 -36.82 -11.07 6.93
CA MET A 1 -36.09 -10.12 6.06
C MET A 1 -34.92 -9.54 6.85
N PRO A 2 -33.67 -9.54 6.33
CA PRO A 2 -32.62 -8.78 6.99
C PRO A 2 -33.02 -7.31 6.98
N THR A 3 -32.99 -6.68 8.16
CA THR A 3 -33.30 -5.24 8.29
C THR A 3 -32.39 -4.46 7.34
N LEU A 4 -32.87 -3.35 6.78
CA LEU A 4 -32.06 -2.43 5.96
C LEU A 4 -30.74 -2.09 6.68
N LEU A 5 -30.79 -1.99 8.01
CA LEU A 5 -29.65 -1.85 8.89
C LEU A 5 -28.63 -3.00 8.77
N ARG A 6 -29.04 -4.27 8.76
CA ARG A 6 -28.14 -5.43 8.57
C ARG A 6 -27.49 -5.44 7.19
N LYS A 7 -28.24 -5.09 6.15
CA LYS A 7 -27.73 -5.02 4.77
C LYS A 7 -26.76 -3.85 4.60
N TRP A 8 -27.05 -2.72 5.23
CA TRP A 8 -26.16 -1.56 5.32
C TRP A 8 -24.90 -1.86 6.12
N LEU A 9 -25.02 -2.50 7.29
CA LEU A 9 -23.89 -2.87 8.15
C LEU A 9 -22.97 -3.89 7.47
N ASN A 10 -23.52 -4.89 6.80
CA ASN A 10 -22.72 -5.85 6.03
C ASN A 10 -22.03 -5.21 4.83
N ASN A 11 -22.71 -4.31 4.11
CA ASN A 11 -22.09 -3.53 3.03
C ASN A 11 -21.03 -2.53 3.54
N TRP A 12 -21.18 -2.03 4.76
CA TRP A 12 -20.22 -1.16 5.42
C TRP A 12 -19.00 -1.97 5.89
N LEU A 13 -19.21 -3.14 6.51
CA LEU A 13 -18.16 -4.11 6.89
C LEU A 13 -17.41 -4.69 5.69
N ASP A 14 -18.11 -4.96 4.58
CA ASP A 14 -17.48 -5.42 3.34
C ASP A 14 -16.59 -4.34 2.68
N ARG A 15 -16.81 -3.05 3.00
CA ARG A 15 -16.04 -1.90 2.51
C ARG A 15 -15.01 -1.36 3.51
N HIS A 16 -15.21 -1.57 4.81
CA HIS A 16 -14.26 -1.23 5.89
C HIS A 16 -13.32 -2.41 6.18
N ARG A 17 -12.77 -3.03 5.14
CA ARG A 17 -12.35 -4.42 5.24
C ARG A 17 -10.86 -4.71 5.27
N ILE A 18 -9.94 -3.78 5.02
CA ILE A 18 -8.52 -4.18 5.08
C ILE A 18 -7.66 -3.22 5.89
N TRP A 19 -7.83 -3.31 7.21
CA TRP A 19 -6.82 -2.91 8.19
C TRP A 19 -5.42 -3.39 7.78
N THR A 20 -5.30 -4.55 7.15
CA THR A 20 -4.04 -5.05 6.62
C THR A 20 -3.39 -4.09 5.62
N ASN A 21 -4.12 -3.46 4.70
CA ASN A 21 -3.51 -2.50 3.77
C ASN A 21 -3.01 -1.26 4.52
N LEU A 22 -3.82 -0.75 5.46
CA LEU A 22 -3.45 0.38 6.30
C LEU A 22 -2.23 0.06 7.19
N LEU A 23 -2.19 -1.12 7.81
CA LEU A 23 -1.08 -1.58 8.65
C LEU A 23 0.19 -1.79 7.83
N LEU A 24 0.07 -2.42 6.66
CA LEU A 24 1.20 -2.64 5.76
C LEU A 24 1.76 -1.31 5.24
N HIS A 25 0.91 -0.30 4.99
CA HIS A 25 1.37 1.06 4.68
C HIS A 25 1.98 1.77 5.89
N ALA A 26 1.38 1.61 7.07
CA ALA A 26 1.88 2.21 8.31
C ALA A 26 3.28 1.72 8.67
N VAL A 27 3.68 0.51 8.23
CA VAL A 27 5.05 0.00 8.37
C VAL A 27 5.89 0.28 7.12
N GLY A 28 5.33 0.07 5.94
CA GLY A 28 6.03 0.19 4.66
C GLY A 28 6.51 1.62 4.38
N ILE A 29 5.69 2.64 4.65
CA ILE A 29 6.05 4.04 4.41
C ILE A 29 7.24 4.45 5.31
N PRO A 30 7.20 4.28 6.65
CA PRO A 30 8.36 4.58 7.48
C PRO A 30 9.61 3.80 7.11
N ALA A 31 9.50 2.51 6.74
CA ALA A 31 10.64 1.73 6.30
C ALA A 31 11.29 2.33 5.04
N THR A 32 10.47 2.71 4.06
CA THR A 32 10.92 3.33 2.80
C THR A 32 11.61 4.68 3.07
N ILE A 33 11.06 5.49 3.98
CA ILE A 33 11.66 6.78 4.39
C ILE A 33 12.98 6.57 5.14
N ALA A 34 13.03 5.59 6.05
CA ALA A 34 14.22 5.28 6.85
C ALA A 34 15.39 4.75 6.01
N ALA A 35 15.13 4.20 4.81
CA ALA A 35 16.19 3.79 3.89
C ALA A 35 17.15 4.95 3.54
N ILE A 36 16.65 6.20 3.48
CA ILE A 36 17.46 7.38 3.11
C ILE A 36 18.56 7.66 4.14
N PRO A 37 18.27 7.94 5.43
CA PRO A 37 19.32 8.18 6.41
C PRO A 37 20.23 6.97 6.60
N VAL A 38 19.71 5.74 6.50
CA VAL A 38 20.52 4.51 6.59
C VAL A 38 21.52 4.40 5.43
N ALA A 39 21.13 4.81 4.22
CA ALA A 39 22.04 4.89 3.07
C ALA A 39 23.12 5.97 3.28
N VAL A 40 22.74 7.14 3.79
CA VAL A 40 23.68 8.24 4.11
C VAL A 40 24.70 7.81 5.16
N MET A 41 24.31 6.98 6.13
CA MET A 41 25.21 6.39 7.12
C MET A 41 26.11 5.27 6.56
N GLY A 42 26.00 4.94 5.27
CA GLY A 42 26.84 3.95 4.59
C GLY A 42 26.34 2.50 4.69
N HIS A 43 25.17 2.27 5.28
CA HIS A 43 24.60 0.92 5.43
C HIS A 43 23.75 0.53 4.21
N TRP A 44 24.39 0.47 3.05
CA TRP A 44 23.72 0.30 1.74
C TRP A 44 22.83 -0.95 1.63
N LEU A 45 23.27 -2.10 2.17
CA LEU A 45 22.47 -3.32 2.13
C LEU A 45 21.19 -3.21 2.98
N VAL A 46 21.29 -2.57 4.15
CA VAL A 46 20.15 -2.34 5.04
C VAL A 46 19.19 -1.34 4.41
N ALA A 47 19.72 -0.25 3.83
CA ALA A 47 18.92 0.74 3.11
C ALA A 47 18.19 0.11 1.92
N ALA A 48 18.86 -0.73 1.13
CA ALA A 48 18.24 -1.44 0.02
C ALA A 48 17.13 -2.38 0.50
N GLY A 49 17.35 -3.09 1.61
CA GLY A 49 16.33 -3.95 2.24
C GLY A 49 15.11 -3.16 2.72
N LEU A 50 15.33 -2.02 3.38
CA LEU A 50 14.26 -1.12 3.85
C LEU A 50 13.45 -0.54 2.70
N LEU A 51 14.13 -0.12 1.62
CA LEU A 51 13.49 0.43 0.43
C LEU A 51 12.65 -0.64 -0.29
N VAL A 52 13.25 -1.78 -0.65
CA VAL A 52 12.57 -2.84 -1.39
C VAL A 52 11.49 -3.51 -0.54
N GLY A 53 11.79 -3.80 0.72
CA GLY A 53 10.83 -4.38 1.67
C GLY A 53 9.68 -3.44 1.98
N GLY A 54 9.97 -2.16 2.22
CA GLY A 54 8.96 -1.13 2.45
C GLY A 54 8.00 -0.95 1.27
N TYR A 55 8.54 -0.99 0.04
CA TYR A 55 7.73 -0.99 -1.17
C TYR A 55 6.89 -2.27 -1.32
N ALA A 56 7.50 -3.44 -1.11
CA ALA A 56 6.80 -4.71 -1.21
C ALA A 56 5.59 -4.78 -0.25
N LEU A 57 5.72 -4.32 1.00
CA LEU A 57 4.61 -4.27 1.95
C LEU A 57 3.44 -3.41 1.45
N GLN A 58 3.74 -2.23 0.89
CA GLN A 58 2.73 -1.33 0.33
C GLN A 58 2.00 -1.96 -0.87
N PHE A 59 2.75 -2.57 -1.81
CA PHE A 59 2.16 -3.25 -2.96
C PHE A 59 1.35 -4.50 -2.56
N ILE A 60 1.81 -5.26 -1.57
CA ILE A 60 1.06 -6.40 -1.02
C ILE A 60 -0.24 -5.92 -0.40
N GLY A 61 -0.23 -4.82 0.35
CA GLY A 61 -1.44 -4.24 0.92
C GLY A 61 -2.47 -3.88 -0.15
N HIS A 62 -2.02 -3.24 -1.23
CA HIS A 62 -2.87 -2.92 -2.37
C HIS A 62 -3.40 -4.16 -3.10
N ALA A 63 -2.54 -5.17 -3.30
CA ALA A 63 -2.92 -6.43 -3.93
C ALA A 63 -3.97 -7.21 -3.11
N ILE A 64 -3.81 -7.24 -1.78
CA ILE A 64 -4.78 -7.86 -0.86
C ILE A 64 -6.11 -7.09 -0.89
N GLU A 65 -6.08 -5.76 -1.01
CA GLU A 65 -7.28 -4.93 -1.12
C GLU A 65 -7.90 -4.91 -2.52
N GLY A 66 -7.22 -5.48 -3.51
CA GLY A 66 -7.66 -5.49 -4.91
C GLY A 66 -7.76 -4.07 -5.50
N ASN A 67 -7.12 -3.09 -4.86
CA ASN A 67 -7.03 -1.72 -5.34
C ASN A 67 -5.64 -1.47 -5.95
N ARG A 68 -5.53 -0.41 -6.75
CA ARG A 68 -4.29 -0.08 -7.46
C ARG A 68 -3.50 0.93 -6.66
N SER A 69 -2.19 0.72 -6.54
CA SER A 69 -1.31 1.72 -5.94
C SER A 69 -1.32 3.01 -6.75
N GLY A 70 -1.06 4.14 -6.10
CA GLY A 70 -0.96 5.44 -6.77
C GLY A 70 0.10 5.45 -7.87
N GLU A 71 1.19 4.70 -7.66
CA GLU A 71 2.28 4.54 -8.61
C GLU A 71 1.86 3.75 -9.85
N GLU A 72 1.13 2.65 -9.68
CA GLU A 72 0.58 1.90 -10.82
C GLU A 72 -0.38 2.78 -11.63
N GLN A 73 -1.21 3.58 -10.94
CA GLN A 73 -2.10 4.53 -11.61
C GLN A 73 -1.34 5.63 -12.34
N LEU A 74 -0.25 6.15 -11.76
CA LEU A 74 0.61 7.14 -12.41
C LEU A 74 1.28 6.57 -13.66
N ILE A 75 1.87 5.37 -13.57
CA ILE A 75 2.50 4.69 -14.71
C ILE A 75 1.47 4.48 -15.83
N ARG A 76 0.26 4.01 -15.50
CA ARG A 76 -0.81 3.84 -16.49
C ARG A 76 -1.25 5.16 -17.11
N ARG A 77 -1.34 6.24 -16.33
CA ARG A 77 -1.65 7.58 -16.86
C ARG A 77 -0.57 8.07 -17.81
N LEU A 78 0.70 7.84 -17.49
CA LEU A 78 1.83 8.18 -18.35
C LEU A 78 1.83 7.36 -19.65
N LEU A 79 1.57 6.06 -19.55
CA LEU A 79 1.45 5.17 -20.72
C LEU A 79 0.27 5.55 -21.62
N ARG A 80 -0.88 5.91 -21.05
CA ARG A 80 -2.08 6.32 -21.81
C ARG A 80 -1.95 7.70 -22.46
N ARG A 81 -0.98 8.53 -22.04
CA ARG A 81 -0.68 9.83 -22.69
C ARG A 81 0.26 9.71 -23.89
N ARG A 82 0.84 8.52 -24.14
CA ARG A 82 1.74 8.25 -25.28
C ARG A 82 1.06 7.50 -26.43
N SER A 83 -0.22 7.14 -26.32
CA SER A 83 -1.02 6.50 -27.38
C SER A 83 -1.95 7.48 -28.06
#